data_AF-A0A926Y1C6-F1
#
_entry.id   AF-A0A926Y1C6-F1
#
_cell.length_a   1.000
_cell.length_b   1.000
_cell.length_c   1.000
_cell.angle_alpha   90.00
_cell.angle_beta   90.00
_cell.angle_gamma   90.00
#
_symmetry.space_group_name_H-M   'P 1'
#
loop_
_entity.id
_entity.type
_entity.pdbx_description
1 polymer ?
#
loop_
_entity_poly.entity_id
_entity_poly.type
_entity_poly.pdbx_seq_one_letter_code
_entity_poly.pdbx_strand_id
1 'polypeptide(L)'
;MSTEQNYVGGGNYAIPLTTGQPFRGHSYRMQTYLVVSDIARLTGEDESKVWKRVYQQVNAMYAVNLHSFPRGRNESLLRVAERHDVLDKVYAVAYVERLQYQE
;
A
#
# COMPACT_ATOMS: atom_id res chain seq x y z
N MET A 1 9.60 16.19 -31.62
CA MET A 1 9.43 16.76 -30.27
C MET A 1 9.20 15.59 -29.31
N SER A 2 10.28 15.10 -28.69
CA SER A 2 10.25 14.00 -27.72
C SER A 2 10.38 14.59 -26.33
N THR A 3 9.41 14.33 -25.45
CA THR A 3 9.50 14.70 -24.04
C THR A 3 10.15 13.55 -23.28
N GLU A 4 11.40 13.76 -22.86
CA GLU A 4 12.12 12.91 -21.92
C GLU A 4 11.37 12.87 -20.59
N GLN A 5 10.95 11.67 -20.17
CA GLN A 5 10.54 11.42 -18.80
C GLN A 5 11.80 11.21 -17.94
N ASN A 6 12.25 12.28 -17.30
CA ASN A 6 13.29 12.21 -16.27
C ASN A 6 12.71 11.49 -15.03
N TYR A 7 13.10 10.23 -14.84
CA TYR A 7 12.92 9.50 -13.59
C TYR A 7 13.90 10.08 -12.57
N VAL A 8 13.37 10.82 -11.59
CA VAL A 8 14.16 11.40 -10.50
C VAL A 8 13.84 10.66 -9.21
N GLY A 9 14.87 10.11 -8.57
CA GLY A 9 14.83 9.93 -7.11
C GLY A 9 15.35 8.60 -6.57
N GLY A 10 16.61 8.27 -6.84
CA GLY A 10 17.41 7.57 -5.84
C GLY A 10 17.79 8.55 -4.73
N GLY A 11 17.35 8.31 -3.49
CA GLY A 11 17.72 9.16 -2.35
C GLY A 11 17.14 8.68 -1.01
N ASN A 12 18.00 8.05 -0.20
CA ASN A 12 17.97 7.95 1.27
C ASN A 12 16.65 7.55 1.97
N TYR A 13 16.49 6.24 2.19
CA TYR A 13 15.38 5.61 2.93
C TYR A 13 15.51 5.65 4.47
N ALA A 14 16.10 6.71 5.04
CA ALA A 14 16.23 6.83 6.49
C ALA A 14 16.00 8.26 6.95
N ILE A 15 14.83 8.54 7.53
CA ILE A 15 14.64 9.68 8.42
C ILE A 15 13.79 9.22 9.62
N PRO A 16 14.27 9.39 10.87
CA PRO A 16 13.47 9.15 12.07
C PRO A 16 12.43 10.26 12.23
N LEU A 17 11.20 9.88 12.55
CA LEU A 17 10.06 10.76 12.75
C LEU A 17 10.21 11.60 14.02
N THR A 18 10.63 12.85 13.89
CA THR A 18 10.35 13.90 14.88
C THR A 18 9.22 14.79 14.36
N THR A 19 8.21 15.00 15.21
CA THR A 19 7.07 15.94 15.14
C THR A 19 5.72 15.36 14.70
N GLY A 20 4.81 15.28 15.66
CA GLY A 20 3.43 14.79 15.54
C GLY A 20 2.51 15.73 14.77
N GLN A 21 2.65 15.76 13.44
CA GLN A 21 1.60 16.26 12.56
C GLN A 21 0.70 15.10 12.07
N PRO A 22 -0.62 15.32 11.93
CA PRO A 22 -1.52 14.31 11.39
C PRO A 22 -1.09 13.98 9.95
N PHE A 23 -0.72 12.71 9.73
CA PHE A 23 -0.19 12.18 8.48
C PHE A 23 -1.14 12.48 7.31
N ARG A 24 -0.83 13.50 6.51
CA ARG A 24 -1.60 13.86 5.31
C ARG A 24 -1.46 12.76 4.25
N GLY A 25 -2.46 11.90 4.11
CA GLY A 25 -2.84 11.01 2.98
C GLY A 25 -1.75 10.36 2.11
N HIS A 26 -0.88 11.16 1.48
CA HIS A 26 0.24 10.69 0.66
C HIS A 26 1.24 9.81 1.41
N SER A 27 1.48 10.06 2.70
CA SER A 27 2.38 9.24 3.51
C SER A 27 1.82 7.85 3.78
N TYR A 28 0.50 7.74 4.00
CA TYR A 28 -0.13 6.48 4.39
C TYR A 28 -0.13 5.48 3.22
N ARG A 29 -0.45 5.96 2.02
CA ARG A 29 -0.40 5.15 0.81
C ARG A 29 1.01 4.63 0.53
N MET A 30 2.02 5.49 0.72
CA MET A 30 3.42 5.10 0.56
C MET A 30 3.84 4.07 1.61
N GLN A 31 3.44 4.26 2.86
CA GLN A 31 3.71 3.30 3.93
C GLN A 31 3.08 1.94 3.64
N THR A 32 1.82 1.89 3.18
CA THR A 32 1.17 0.64 2.78
C THR A 32 1.93 -0.04 1.64
N TYR A 33 2.38 0.73 0.65
CA TYR A 33 3.19 0.18 -0.45
C TYR A 33 4.51 -0.42 0.05
N LEU A 34 5.24 0.30 0.92
CA LEU A 34 6.48 -0.18 1.51
C LEU A 34 6.30 -1.45 2.32
N VAL A 35 5.20 -1.56 3.09
CA VAL A 35 4.88 -2.78 3.85
C VAL A 35 4.66 -3.96 2.91
N VAL A 36 3.87 -3.79 1.85
CA VAL A 36 3.61 -4.86 0.88
C VAL A 36 4.87 -5.26 0.12
N SER A 37 5.71 -4.30 -0.27
CA SER A 37 6.99 -4.57 -0.92
C SER A 37 7.94 -5.33 0.00
N ASP A 38 7.96 -5.01 1.30
CA ASP A 38 8.76 -5.76 2.28
C ASP A 38 8.25 -7.19 2.45
N ILE A 39 6.93 -7.43 2.48
CA ILE A 39 6.36 -8.79 2.50
C ILE A 39 6.77 -9.57 1.25
N ALA A 40 6.67 -8.95 0.07
CA ALA A 40 7.06 -9.59 -1.19
C ALA A 40 8.56 -9.99 -1.15
N ARG A 41 9.41 -9.11 -0.60
CA ARG A 41 10.84 -9.38 -0.41
C ARG A 41 11.10 -10.51 0.59
N LEU A 42 10.38 -10.54 1.72
CA LEU A 42 10.54 -11.57 2.76
C LEU A 42 10.05 -12.94 2.30
N THR A 43 8.98 -12.99 1.51
CA THR A 43 8.35 -14.22 1.03
C THR A 43 8.92 -14.73 -0.30
N GLY A 44 9.61 -13.87 -1.06
CA GLY A 44 10.04 -14.16 -2.43
C GLY A 44 8.87 -14.22 -3.42
N GLU A 45 7.68 -13.73 -3.05
CA GLU A 45 6.49 -13.71 -3.90
C GLU A 45 6.41 -12.42 -4.74
N ASP A 46 5.67 -12.50 -5.85
CA ASP A 46 5.32 -11.31 -6.64
C ASP A 46 4.44 -10.35 -5.81
N GLU A 47 4.74 -9.04 -5.83
CA GLU A 47 3.93 -8.02 -5.14
C GLU A 47 2.44 -8.12 -5.50
N SER A 48 2.12 -8.50 -6.75
CA SER A 48 0.73 -8.68 -7.20
C SER A 48 -0.03 -9.75 -6.43
N LYS A 49 0.65 -10.82 -5.99
CA LYS A 49 0.06 -11.90 -5.18
C LYS A 49 -0.19 -11.44 -3.75
N VAL A 50 0.79 -10.72 -3.17
CA VAL A 50 0.66 -10.13 -1.83
C VAL A 50 -0.51 -9.14 -1.80
N TRP A 51 -0.59 -8.23 -2.77
CA TRP A 51 -1.73 -7.31 -2.88
C TRP A 51 -3.08 -8.02 -2.94
N LYS A 52 -3.18 -9.09 -3.75
CA LYS A 52 -4.41 -9.88 -3.86
C LYS A 52 -4.79 -10.48 -2.50
N ARG A 53 -3.83 -11.02 -1.75
CA ARG A 53 -4.05 -11.62 -0.44
C ARG A 53 -4.48 -10.59 0.61
N VAL A 54 -3.79 -9.45 0.67
CA VAL A 54 -4.14 -8.32 1.54
C VAL A 54 -5.58 -7.88 1.26
N TYR A 55 -5.96 -7.68 -0.01
CA TYR A 55 -7.33 -7.26 -0.34
C TYR A 55 -8.39 -8.32 -0.01
N GLN A 56 -8.08 -9.60 -0.15
CA GLN A 56 -8.96 -10.69 0.27
C GLN A 56 -9.15 -10.69 1.80
N GLN A 57 -8.08 -10.50 2.57
CA GLN A 57 -8.15 -10.41 4.03
C GLN A 57 -8.90 -9.16 4.49
N VAL A 58 -8.72 -8.01 3.84
CA VAL A 58 -9.52 -6.80 4.10
C VAL A 58 -11.00 -7.07 3.91
N ASN A 59 -11.38 -7.76 2.83
CA ASN A 59 -12.77 -8.16 2.60
C ASN A 59 -13.27 -9.11 3.69
N ALA A 60 -12.46 -10.11 4.09
CA ALA A 60 -12.84 -11.08 5.11
C ALA A 60 -13.00 -10.46 6.51
N MET A 61 -12.11 -9.54 6.90
CA MET A 61 -12.08 -8.96 8.25
C MET A 61 -13.02 -7.77 8.41
N TYR A 62 -13.17 -6.94 7.38
CA TYR A 62 -13.91 -5.68 7.47
C TYR A 62 -15.16 -5.63 6.60
N ALA A 63 -15.50 -6.71 5.88
CA ALA A 63 -16.57 -6.75 4.88
C ALA A 63 -16.42 -5.66 3.79
N VAL A 64 -15.19 -5.21 3.54
CA VAL A 64 -14.87 -4.19 2.53
C VAL A 64 -14.34 -4.87 1.28
N ASN A 65 -15.18 -4.98 0.25
CA ASN A 65 -14.76 -5.48 -1.04
C ASN A 65 -14.24 -4.35 -1.94
N LEU A 66 -12.92 -4.17 -2.03
CA LEU A 66 -12.34 -3.13 -2.87
C LEU A 66 -12.66 -3.26 -4.36
N HIS A 67 -12.99 -4.47 -4.83
CA HIS A 67 -13.35 -4.72 -6.22
C HIS A 67 -14.78 -4.33 -6.56
N SER A 68 -15.66 -4.11 -5.57
CA SER A 68 -17.04 -3.69 -5.81
C SER A 68 -17.18 -2.17 -5.98
N PHE A 69 -16.15 -1.39 -5.61
CA PHE A 69 -16.18 0.06 -5.78
C PHE A 69 -15.98 0.48 -7.25
N PRO A 70 -16.63 1.58 -7.68
CA PRO A 70 -16.46 2.10 -9.03
C PRO A 70 -15.02 2.56 -9.25
N ARG A 71 -14.35 1.98 -10.26
CA ARG A 71 -12.93 2.21 -10.53
C ARG A 71 -12.71 2.88 -11.89
N GLY A 72 -11.86 3.91 -11.92
CA GLY A 72 -11.41 4.50 -13.18
C GLY A 72 -10.58 3.54 -14.03
N ARG A 73 -10.45 3.80 -15.34
CA ARG A 73 -9.81 2.89 -16.31
C ARG A 73 -8.37 2.48 -15.94
N ASN A 74 -7.65 3.33 -15.20
CA ASN A 74 -6.27 3.13 -14.73
C ASN A 74 -6.10 3.41 -13.23
N GLU A 75 -7.18 3.33 -12.44
CA GLU A 75 -7.12 3.58 -11.01
C GLU A 75 -6.67 2.31 -10.27
N SER A 76 -5.64 2.41 -9.42
CA SER A 76 -5.21 1.30 -8.58
C SER A 76 -6.22 1.04 -7.45
N LEU A 77 -6.33 -0.21 -7.00
CA LEU A 77 -7.20 -0.56 -5.87
C LEU A 77 -6.78 0.16 -4.58
N LEU A 78 -5.48 0.48 -4.45
CA LEU A 78 -4.96 1.28 -3.35
C LEU A 78 -5.49 2.73 -3.40
N ARG A 79 -5.63 3.31 -4.60
CA ARG A 79 -6.22 4.64 -4.79
C ARG A 79 -7.73 4.63 -4.58
N VAL A 80 -8.41 3.55 -4.94
CA VAL A 80 -9.81 3.31 -4.57
C VAL A 80 -9.95 3.25 -3.04
N ALA A 81 -9.07 2.52 -2.35
CA ALA A 81 -9.08 2.42 -0.89
C ALA A 81 -8.88 3.80 -0.21
N GLU A 82 -7.98 4.63 -0.74
CA GLU A 82 -7.77 6.00 -0.28
C GLU A 82 -9.02 6.88 -0.46
N ARG A 83 -9.68 6.79 -1.62
CA ARG A 83 -10.90 7.58 -1.92
C ARG A 83 -12.09 7.20 -1.04
N HIS A 84 -12.17 5.94 -0.62
CA HIS A 84 -13.25 5.42 0.21
C HIS A 84 -12.91 5.39 1.71
N ASP A 85 -11.80 6.00 2.13
CA ASP A 85 -11.35 6.08 3.52
C ASP A 85 -11.24 4.70 4.20
N VAL A 86 -10.73 3.72 3.46
CA VAL A 86 -10.48 2.34 3.94
C VAL A 86 -9.01 1.95 3.81
N LEU A 87 -8.13 2.91 3.52
CA LEU A 87 -6.69 2.71 3.37
C LEU A 87 -6.03 2.29 4.69
N ASP A 88 -6.56 2.75 5.81
CA ASP A 88 -6.19 2.37 7.17
C ASP A 88 -6.34 0.85 7.40
N LYS A 89 -7.45 0.26 6.93
CA LYS A 89 -7.72 -1.18 7.02
C LYS A 89 -6.77 -1.99 6.16
N VAL A 90 -6.48 -1.50 4.94
CA VAL A 90 -5.49 -2.12 4.05
C VAL A 90 -4.11 -2.11 4.71
N TYR A 91 -3.72 -0.98 5.30
CA TYR A 91 -2.46 -0.87 6.04
C TYR A 91 -2.41 -1.83 7.23
N ALA A 92 -3.46 -1.88 8.05
CA ALA A 92 -3.51 -2.73 9.24
C ALA A 92 -3.35 -4.22 8.87
N VAL A 93 -4.06 -4.68 7.84
CA VAL A 93 -3.95 -6.06 7.35
C VAL A 93 -2.55 -6.36 6.82
N ALA A 94 -2.00 -5.49 5.97
CA ALA A 94 -0.66 -5.67 5.43
C ALA A 94 0.40 -5.67 6.55
N TYR A 95 0.26 -4.82 7.56
CA TYR A 95 1.19 -4.77 8.68
C TYR A 95 1.15 -6.05 9.52
N VAL A 96 -0.04 -6.57 9.81
CA VAL A 96 -0.20 -7.87 10.51
C VAL A 96 0.39 -9.01 9.69
N GLU A 97 0.14 -9.05 8.39
CA GLU A 97 0.71 -10.07 7.50
C GLU A 97 2.25 -10.00 7.49
N ARG A 98 2.83 -8.79 7.46
CA ARG A 98 4.28 -8.61 7.56
C ARG A 98 4.86 -9.18 8.85
N LEU A 99 4.19 -8.99 9.99
CA LEU A 99 4.67 -9.51 11.27
C LEU A 99 4.80 -11.04 11.28
N GLN A 100 3.95 -11.75 10.53
CA GLN A 100 4.00 -13.21 10.41
C GLN A 100 5.28 -13.74 9.74
N TYR A 101 6.00 -12.89 9.02
CA TYR A 101 7.22 -13.24 8.29
C TYR A 101 8.50 -12.71 8.94
N GLN A 102 8.38 -12.05 10.10
CA GLN A 102 9.53 -11.56 10.87
C GLN A 102 9.95 -12.51 12.01
N GLU A 103 9.23 -13.62 12.18
CA GLU A 103 9.57 -14.73 13.09
C GLU A 103 10.52 -15.74 12.44
#